data_AF-A0A7S3CMN0-F1
#
_entry.id   AF-A0A7S3CMN0-F1
#
_cell.length_a   1.000
_cell.length_b   1.000
_cell.length_c   1.000
_cell.angle_alpha   90.00
_cell.angle_beta   90.00
_cell.angle_gamma   90.00
#
_symmetry.space_group_name_H-M   'P 1'
#
loop_
_entity.id
_entity.type
_entity.pdbx_description
1 polymer ?
#
loop_
_entity_poly.entity_id
_entity_poly.type
_entity_poly.pdbx_seq_one_letter_code
_entity_poly.pdbx_strand_id
1 'polypeptide(L)'
;MQPQIEETVRQVMTNDVVKVQIGIRNSTSSKVTQHLTYCGSEEQKLATLRQQLQDGYKPPLLIFVQSKERAKQLFKELRFAGMNVESIHADKKKEERDEIIKRFRVGQVWILICTDLMSRGIDFKTVNEVLNYDFPQSLVSYIHRIGRTGRGGREGKATTYFTDDDKQFLRTIANVMHKSGQEVQDWMLKLPQCETREWKRVEKVPTVRKIITSRPKANVPKRFLKKVEKNMKKMDKFKIPATSQEFEADPADTAADDDGFTVVTE
;
A
#
# COMPACT_ATOMS: atom_id res chain seq x y z
N MET A 1 -15.46 -0.29 10.49
CA MET A 1 -16.51 -0.01 9.49
C MET A 1 -16.26 1.40 8.97
N GLN A 2 -16.38 1.63 7.66
CA GLN A 2 -16.29 2.99 7.12
C GLN A 2 -17.54 3.78 7.55
N PRO A 3 -17.43 5.09 7.85
CA PRO A 3 -18.55 5.90 8.37
C PRO A 3 -19.77 5.87 7.44
N GLN A 4 -19.54 5.80 6.12
CA GLN A 4 -20.57 5.71 5.10
C GLN A 4 -21.47 4.46 5.25
N ILE A 5 -20.88 3.32 5.62
CA ILE A 5 -21.63 2.06 5.79
C ILE A 5 -22.46 2.12 7.07
N GLU A 6 -21.96 2.77 8.12
CA GLU A 6 -22.69 2.92 9.39
C GLU A 6 -23.92 3.81 9.20
N GLU A 7 -23.83 4.81 8.34
CA GLU A 7 -24.96 5.67 7.97
C GLU A 7 -26.01 4.93 7.14
N THR A 8 -25.59 4.12 6.15
CA THR A 8 -26.51 3.27 5.38
C THR A 8 -27.20 2.23 6.27
N VAL A 9 -26.49 1.61 7.21
CA VAL A 9 -27.08 0.62 8.14
C VAL A 9 -28.13 1.28 9.03
N ARG A 10 -27.89 2.51 9.50
CA ARG A 10 -28.87 3.29 10.28
C ARG A 10 -30.10 3.68 9.48
N GLN A 11 -29.95 3.93 8.18
CA GLN A 11 -31.08 4.27 7.29
C GLN A 11 -31.92 3.04 6.93
N VAL A 12 -31.30 1.87 6.78
CA VAL A 12 -31.97 0.66 6.29
C VAL A 12 -32.54 -0.19 7.43
N MET A 13 -31.93 -0.20 8.61
CA MET A 13 -32.40 -1.01 9.74
C MET A 13 -33.30 -0.21 10.68
N THR A 14 -34.58 -0.59 10.74
CA THR A 14 -35.65 0.09 11.51
C THR A 14 -35.78 -0.40 12.96
N ASN A 15 -35.11 -1.50 13.32
CA ASN A 15 -35.16 -2.11 14.65
C ASN A 15 -33.84 -1.87 15.43
N ASP A 16 -33.90 -2.06 16.75
CA ASP A 16 -32.79 -1.86 17.68
C ASP A 16 -31.53 -2.68 17.27
N VAL A 17 -30.51 -1.98 16.75
CA VAL A 17 -29.33 -2.62 16.16
C VAL A 17 -28.30 -2.93 17.24
N VAL A 18 -28.05 -4.21 17.52
CA VAL A 18 -26.97 -4.63 18.42
C VAL A 18 -25.66 -4.77 17.64
N LYS A 19 -24.67 -3.93 17.98
CA LYS A 19 -23.32 -3.98 17.37
C LYS A 19 -22.44 -5.01 18.09
N VAL A 20 -22.36 -6.21 17.53
CA VAL A 20 -21.40 -7.22 18.01
C VAL A 20 -20.04 -6.99 17.36
N GLN A 21 -19.03 -6.63 18.16
CA GLN A 21 -17.66 -6.44 17.70
C GLN A 21 -16.76 -7.52 18.27
N ILE A 22 -16.25 -8.40 17.40
CA ILE A 22 -15.28 -9.42 17.78
C ILE A 22 -13.87 -8.89 17.45
N GLY A 23 -13.07 -8.62 18.48
CA GLY A 23 -11.69 -8.15 18.36
C GLY A 23 -11.50 -6.63 18.30
N ILE A 24 -10.25 -6.21 18.11
CA ILE A 24 -9.84 -4.79 18.07
C ILE A 24 -10.03 -4.24 16.65
N ARG A 25 -10.55 -3.01 16.52
CA ARG A 25 -10.71 -2.36 15.21
C ARG A 25 -9.35 -2.12 14.56
N ASN A 26 -9.24 -2.51 13.28
CA ASN A 26 -8.01 -2.36 12.49
C ASN A 26 -6.78 -3.04 13.13
N SER A 27 -6.98 -4.06 13.98
CA SER A 27 -5.87 -4.86 14.47
C SER A 27 -5.53 -5.95 13.46
N THR A 28 -4.25 -6.31 13.44
CA THR A 28 -3.78 -7.47 12.70
C THR A 28 -4.02 -8.72 13.54
N SER A 29 -4.05 -9.90 12.91
CA SER A 29 -4.14 -11.15 13.66
C SER A 29 -2.85 -11.34 14.46
N SER A 30 -2.95 -11.63 15.76
CA SER A 30 -1.79 -11.93 16.62
C SER A 30 -0.98 -13.14 16.14
N LYS A 31 -1.58 -13.98 15.29
CA LYS A 31 -0.93 -15.16 14.68
C LYS A 31 -0.07 -14.84 13.45
N VAL A 32 -0.01 -13.58 13.02
CA VAL A 32 0.83 -13.14 11.90
C VAL A 32 2.08 -12.47 12.46
N THR A 33 3.22 -13.15 12.35
CA THR A 33 4.52 -12.59 12.69
C THR A 33 4.91 -11.53 11.68
N GLN A 34 5.11 -10.30 12.13
CA GLN A 34 5.33 -9.14 11.26
C GLN A 34 6.75 -8.61 11.42
N HIS A 35 7.43 -8.37 10.30
CA HIS A 35 8.79 -7.84 10.25
C HIS A 35 8.87 -6.59 9.37
N LEU A 36 9.66 -5.61 9.81
CA LEU A 36 10.04 -4.43 9.04
C LEU A 36 11.51 -4.52 8.67
N THR A 37 11.83 -4.54 7.39
CA THR A 37 13.21 -4.64 6.88
C THR A 37 13.61 -3.35 6.19
N TYR A 38 14.66 -2.70 6.71
CA TYR A 38 15.24 -1.53 6.08
C TYR A 38 16.11 -1.96 4.90
N CYS A 39 15.82 -1.45 3.71
CA CYS A 39 16.58 -1.79 2.50
C CYS A 39 17.58 -0.69 2.09
N GLY A 40 17.67 0.44 2.83
CA GLY A 40 18.47 1.59 2.41
C GLY A 40 17.82 2.33 1.25
N SER A 41 17.94 1.78 0.04
CA SER A 41 17.46 2.35 -1.21
C SER A 41 16.58 1.39 -2.02
N GLU A 42 15.85 1.94 -2.99
CA GLU A 42 15.04 1.14 -3.93
C GLU A 42 15.86 0.12 -4.75
N GLU A 43 17.12 0.43 -5.05
CA GLU A 43 18.01 -0.42 -5.83
C GLU A 43 18.45 -1.64 -5.02
N GLN A 44 18.62 -1.47 -3.71
CA GLN A 44 19.03 -2.53 -2.78
C GLN A 44 17.90 -3.50 -2.43
N LYS A 45 16.62 -3.09 -2.54
CA LYS A 45 15.47 -3.99 -2.29
C LYS A 45 15.54 -5.30 -3.07
N LEU A 46 16.04 -5.27 -4.30
CA LEU A 46 16.16 -6.49 -5.11
C LEU A 46 17.25 -7.42 -4.56
N ALA A 47 18.36 -6.87 -4.08
CA ALA A 47 19.43 -7.64 -3.43
C ALA A 47 18.93 -8.23 -2.10
N THR A 48 18.24 -7.44 -1.28
CA THR A 48 17.62 -7.92 -0.03
C THR A 48 16.62 -9.03 -0.29
N LEU A 49 15.79 -8.91 -1.34
CA LEU A 49 14.85 -9.96 -1.73
C LEU A 49 15.56 -11.25 -2.11
N ARG A 50 16.63 -11.17 -2.92
CA ARG A 50 17.39 -12.35 -3.32
C ARG A 50 18.01 -13.05 -2.13
N GLN A 51 18.62 -12.29 -1.23
CA GLN A 51 19.19 -12.81 -0.01
C GLN A 51 18.11 -13.49 0.85
N GLN A 52 16.97 -12.84 1.09
CA GLN A 52 15.86 -13.44 1.83
C GLN A 52 15.33 -14.73 1.19
N LEU A 53 15.26 -14.79 -0.15
CA LEU A 53 14.83 -16.00 -0.85
C LEU A 53 15.88 -17.13 -0.79
N GLN A 54 17.17 -16.79 -0.71
CA GLN A 54 18.28 -17.74 -0.55
C GLN A 54 18.38 -18.29 0.88
N ASP A 55 18.19 -17.42 1.88
CA ASP A 55 18.20 -17.79 3.31
C ASP A 55 17.02 -18.72 3.65
N GLY A 56 15.95 -18.65 2.86
CA GLY A 56 14.80 -19.54 2.93
C GLY A 56 13.48 -18.77 3.08
N TYR A 57 12.47 -19.23 2.35
CA TYR A 57 11.12 -18.67 2.40
C TYR A 57 10.09 -19.80 2.45
N LYS A 58 8.86 -19.48 2.89
CA LYS A 58 7.78 -20.47 3.00
C LYS A 58 6.79 -20.33 1.83
N PRO A 59 6.89 -21.13 0.76
CA PRO A 59 5.86 -21.13 -0.28
C PRO A 59 4.53 -21.67 0.28
N PRO A 60 3.36 -21.18 -0.21
CA PRO A 60 3.20 -20.14 -1.21
C PRO A 60 3.52 -18.74 -0.63
N LEU A 61 4.31 -17.96 -1.38
CA LEU A 61 4.71 -16.59 -1.04
C LEU A 61 3.97 -15.59 -1.93
N LEU A 62 3.37 -14.57 -1.31
CA LEU A 62 2.69 -13.47 -2.02
C LEU A 62 3.48 -12.18 -1.89
N ILE A 63 3.89 -11.59 -3.02
CA ILE A 63 4.66 -10.35 -3.07
C ILE A 63 3.80 -9.21 -3.58
N PHE A 64 3.66 -8.15 -2.79
CA PHE A 64 2.94 -6.93 -3.16
C PHE A 64 3.88 -5.85 -3.70
N VAL A 65 3.49 -5.29 -4.84
CA VAL A 65 4.14 -4.14 -5.49
C VAL A 65 3.14 -3.04 -5.79
N GLN A 66 3.60 -1.79 -5.88
CA GLN A 66 2.74 -0.62 -6.05
C GLN A 66 2.16 -0.48 -7.46
N SER A 67 2.84 -0.96 -8.50
CA SER A 67 2.43 -0.77 -9.89
C SER A 67 2.62 -2.00 -10.76
N LYS A 68 1.87 -2.05 -11.87
CA LYS A 68 1.92 -3.15 -12.84
C LYS A 68 3.28 -3.23 -13.55
N GLU A 69 3.94 -2.09 -13.78
CA GLU A 69 5.27 -2.02 -14.38
C GLU A 69 6.31 -2.66 -13.47
N ARG A 70 6.23 -2.37 -12.17
CA ARG A 70 7.10 -2.99 -11.16
C ARG A 70 6.84 -4.48 -11.03
N ALA A 71 5.58 -4.91 -11.10
CA ALA A 71 5.24 -6.33 -11.13
C ALA A 71 5.93 -7.06 -12.30
N LYS A 72 5.90 -6.46 -13.50
CA LYS A 72 6.57 -7.01 -14.69
C LYS A 72 8.10 -7.02 -14.55
N GLN A 73 8.68 -5.97 -13.98
CA GLN A 73 10.12 -5.87 -13.75
C GLN A 73 10.59 -6.93 -12.76
N LEU A 74 9.94 -7.01 -11.59
CA LEU A 74 10.27 -7.99 -10.55
C LEU A 74 10.08 -9.43 -11.03
N PHE A 75 9.01 -9.69 -11.79
CA PHE A 75 8.77 -10.99 -12.41
C PHE A 75 9.94 -11.42 -13.30
N LYS A 76 10.43 -10.53 -14.17
CA LYS A 76 11.58 -10.84 -15.04
C LYS A 76 12.83 -11.15 -14.23
N GLU A 77 13.12 -10.37 -13.19
CA GLU A 77 14.31 -10.54 -12.36
C GLU A 77 14.29 -11.84 -11.55
N LEU A 78 13.14 -12.21 -10.99
CA LEU A 78 12.97 -13.47 -10.26
C LEU A 78 12.93 -14.68 -11.21
N ARG A 79 12.30 -14.54 -12.38
CA ARG A 79 12.26 -15.61 -13.39
C ARG A 79 13.64 -15.89 -13.96
N PHE A 80 14.45 -14.85 -14.18
CA PHE A 80 15.84 -14.98 -14.59
C PHE A 80 16.69 -15.70 -13.53
N ALA A 81 16.38 -15.52 -12.24
CA ALA A 81 17.00 -16.26 -11.15
C ALA A 81 16.52 -17.72 -11.02
N GLY A 82 15.74 -18.24 -11.98
CA GLY A 82 15.25 -19.62 -11.99
C GLY A 82 14.07 -19.88 -11.05
N MET A 83 13.48 -18.84 -10.46
CA MET A 83 12.39 -19.01 -9.50
C MET A 83 11.08 -19.40 -10.19
N ASN A 84 10.28 -20.20 -9.48
CA ASN A 84 8.93 -20.54 -9.88
C ASN A 84 7.94 -19.42 -9.49
N VAL A 85 7.89 -18.39 -10.33
CA VAL A 85 7.19 -17.14 -10.09
C VAL A 85 6.16 -16.84 -11.17
N GLU A 86 5.06 -16.21 -10.80
CA GLU A 86 4.08 -15.59 -11.71
C GLU A 86 3.72 -14.18 -11.25
N SER A 87 3.11 -13.39 -12.14
CA SER A 87 2.58 -12.05 -11.81
C SER A 87 1.13 -11.88 -12.21
N ILE A 88 0.37 -11.15 -11.40
CA ILE A 88 -1.02 -10.73 -11.65
C ILE A 88 -1.10 -9.21 -11.55
N HIS A 89 -1.53 -8.59 -12.63
CA HIS A 89 -1.74 -7.15 -12.74
C HIS A 89 -2.87 -6.85 -13.73
N ALA A 90 -3.36 -5.60 -13.77
CA ALA A 90 -4.52 -5.21 -14.57
C ALA A 90 -4.41 -5.51 -16.08
N ASP A 91 -3.19 -5.54 -16.65
CA ASP A 91 -3.01 -5.83 -18.08
C ASP A 91 -3.18 -7.33 -18.44
N LYS A 92 -3.32 -8.25 -17.47
CA LYS A 92 -3.54 -9.67 -17.77
C LYS A 92 -5.01 -9.95 -18.06
N LYS A 93 -5.28 -10.81 -19.05
CA LYS A 93 -6.64 -11.23 -19.37
C LYS A 93 -7.26 -12.01 -18.21
N LYS A 94 -8.60 -12.09 -18.14
CA LYS A 94 -9.29 -12.76 -17.02
C LYS A 94 -8.92 -14.25 -16.97
N GLU A 95 -8.90 -14.89 -18.13
CA GLU A 95 -8.60 -16.30 -18.31
C GLU A 95 -7.17 -16.62 -17.83
N GLU A 96 -6.20 -15.79 -18.21
CA GLU A 96 -4.80 -15.90 -17.75
C GLU A 96 -4.67 -15.73 -16.24
N ARG A 97 -5.43 -14.80 -15.65
CA ARG A 97 -5.44 -14.58 -14.20
C ARG A 97 -5.97 -15.82 -13.47
N ASP A 98 -7.10 -16.35 -13.93
CA ASP A 98 -7.75 -17.52 -13.33
C ASP A 98 -6.84 -18.76 -13.42
N GLU A 99 -6.13 -18.94 -14.55
CA GLU A 99 -5.15 -20.00 -14.72
C GLU A 99 -3.97 -19.86 -13.74
N ILE A 100 -3.38 -18.66 -13.64
CA ILE A 100 -2.26 -18.40 -12.71
C ILE A 100 -2.69 -18.66 -11.26
N ILE A 101 -3.88 -18.22 -10.87
CA ILE A 101 -4.43 -18.44 -9.52
C ILE A 101 -4.63 -19.94 -9.29
N LYS A 102 -5.13 -20.68 -10.28
CA LYS A 102 -5.26 -22.13 -10.20
C LYS A 102 -3.91 -22.80 -9.99
N ARG A 103 -2.89 -22.46 -10.80
CA ARG A 103 -1.52 -22.98 -10.67
C ARG A 103 -0.90 -22.65 -9.31
N PHE A 104 -1.12 -21.44 -8.80
CA PHE A 104 -0.68 -21.02 -7.46
C PHE A 104 -1.37 -21.83 -6.36
N ARG A 105 -2.68 -22.06 -6.45
CA ARG A 105 -3.44 -22.84 -5.47
C ARG A 105 -3.03 -24.31 -5.39
N VAL A 106 -2.56 -24.90 -6.49
CA VAL A 106 -2.07 -26.29 -6.54
C VAL A 106 -0.57 -26.42 -6.26
N GLY A 107 0.13 -25.31 -5.95
CA GLY A 107 1.56 -25.33 -5.64
C GLY A 107 2.50 -25.42 -6.85
N GLN A 108 1.97 -25.32 -8.06
CA GLN A 108 2.76 -25.24 -9.30
C GLN A 108 3.47 -23.90 -9.47
N VAL A 109 3.09 -22.88 -8.72
CA VAL A 109 3.77 -21.58 -8.63
C VAL A 109 4.07 -21.32 -7.16
N TRP A 110 5.31 -20.97 -6.84
CA TRP A 110 5.76 -20.78 -5.45
C TRP A 110 5.66 -19.32 -5.01
N ILE A 111 5.88 -18.39 -5.94
CA ILE A 111 5.89 -16.96 -5.70
C ILE A 111 4.87 -16.28 -6.62
N LEU A 112 3.96 -15.50 -6.05
CA LEU A 112 3.00 -14.72 -6.81
C LEU A 112 3.22 -13.23 -6.56
N ILE A 113 3.47 -12.47 -7.61
CA ILE A 113 3.60 -11.01 -7.55
C ILE A 113 2.26 -10.37 -7.91
N CYS A 114 1.72 -9.49 -7.08
CA CYS A 114 0.46 -8.80 -7.35
C CYS A 114 0.48 -7.32 -6.96
N THR A 115 -0.44 -6.56 -7.55
CA THR A 115 -0.76 -5.19 -7.13
C THR A 115 -1.99 -5.17 -6.22
N ASP A 116 -2.12 -4.11 -5.41
CA ASP A 116 -3.25 -3.96 -4.47
C ASP A 116 -4.61 -4.09 -5.14
N LEU A 117 -4.77 -3.46 -6.31
CA LEU A 117 -6.02 -3.47 -7.06
C LEU A 117 -6.44 -4.90 -7.43
N MET A 118 -5.48 -5.74 -7.83
CA MET A 118 -5.76 -7.10 -8.26
C MET A 118 -5.94 -8.06 -7.09
N SER A 119 -5.43 -7.74 -5.91
CA SER A 119 -5.52 -8.64 -4.76
C SER A 119 -6.90 -8.66 -4.09
N ARG A 120 -7.75 -7.67 -4.37
CA ARG A 120 -9.10 -7.55 -3.80
C ARG A 120 -10.06 -8.45 -4.56
N GLY A 121 -10.87 -9.23 -3.84
CA GLY A 121 -11.84 -10.15 -4.43
C GLY A 121 -11.25 -11.45 -4.98
N ILE A 122 -9.91 -11.58 -5.06
CA ILE A 122 -9.28 -12.87 -5.35
C ILE A 122 -9.10 -13.64 -4.04
N ASP A 123 -9.72 -14.80 -4.00
CA ASP A 123 -9.55 -15.76 -2.91
C ASP A 123 -8.23 -16.51 -3.10
N PHE A 124 -7.13 -15.90 -2.65
CA PHE A 124 -5.91 -16.67 -2.44
C PHE A 124 -6.16 -17.58 -1.24
N LYS A 125 -6.05 -18.92 -1.43
CA LYS A 125 -5.90 -19.85 -0.29
C LYS A 125 -4.83 -19.28 0.65
N THR A 126 -5.02 -19.45 1.95
CA THR A 126 -4.11 -18.94 3.00
C THR A 126 -2.65 -19.15 2.60
N VAL A 127 -1.95 -18.05 2.32
CA VAL A 127 -0.52 -18.10 1.97
C VAL A 127 0.30 -18.19 3.26
N ASN A 128 1.48 -18.81 3.18
CA ASN A 128 2.34 -18.99 4.35
C ASN A 128 3.14 -17.71 4.65
N GLU A 129 3.49 -16.97 3.60
CA GLU A 129 4.28 -15.75 3.72
C GLU A 129 3.75 -14.65 2.79
N VAL A 130 3.72 -13.42 3.31
CA VAL A 130 3.42 -12.19 2.58
C VAL A 130 4.64 -11.29 2.64
N LEU A 131 5.04 -10.76 1.48
CA LEU A 131 6.09 -9.77 1.37
C LEU A 131 5.54 -8.50 0.73
N ASN A 132 5.60 -7.39 1.45
CA ASN A 132 5.40 -6.06 0.89
C ASN A 132 6.74 -5.55 0.36
N TYR A 133 7.01 -5.79 -0.93
CA TYR A 133 8.21 -5.28 -1.59
C TYR A 133 8.17 -3.75 -1.70
N ASP A 134 7.00 -3.23 -2.04
CA ASP A 134 6.70 -1.81 -1.95
C ASP A 134 5.92 -1.49 -0.69
N PHE A 135 6.36 -0.44 -0.01
CA PHE A 135 5.71 0.04 1.20
C PHE A 135 4.24 0.38 0.90
N PRO A 136 3.29 -0.07 1.72
CA PRO A 136 1.86 0.14 1.48
C PRO A 136 1.47 1.61 1.59
N GLN A 137 0.62 2.06 0.67
CA GLN A 137 0.20 3.46 0.54
C GLN A 137 -0.90 3.87 1.52
N SER A 138 -1.44 2.93 2.28
CA SER A 138 -2.37 3.19 3.38
C SER A 138 -2.28 2.09 4.43
N LEU A 139 -2.59 2.43 5.68
CA LEU A 139 -2.69 1.43 6.76
C LEU A 139 -3.74 0.35 6.43
N VAL A 140 -4.84 0.74 5.79
CA VAL A 140 -5.88 -0.19 5.35
C VAL A 140 -5.32 -1.18 4.31
N SER A 141 -4.52 -0.69 3.36
CA SER A 141 -3.84 -1.56 2.39
C SER A 141 -2.91 -2.54 3.11
N TYR A 142 -2.09 -2.06 4.04
CA TYR A 142 -1.20 -2.91 4.85
C TYR A 142 -1.97 -4.07 5.53
N ILE A 143 -3.04 -3.76 6.26
CA ILE A 143 -3.86 -4.76 6.96
C ILE A 143 -4.46 -5.77 5.97
N HIS A 144 -4.95 -5.32 4.82
CA HIS A 144 -5.50 -6.20 3.79
C HIS A 144 -4.46 -7.12 3.14
N ARG A 145 -3.23 -6.64 2.98
CA ARG A 145 -2.11 -7.43 2.44
C ARG A 145 -1.69 -8.53 3.39
N ILE A 146 -1.44 -8.20 4.66
CA ILE A 146 -1.03 -9.21 5.66
C ILE A 146 -2.18 -10.15 6.03
N GLY A 147 -3.44 -9.71 5.91
CA GLY A 147 -4.63 -10.56 6.09
C GLY A 147 -4.80 -11.67 5.02
N ARG A 148 -3.86 -11.78 4.07
CA ARG A 148 -3.74 -12.91 3.14
C ARG A 148 -3.09 -14.14 3.79
N THR A 149 -2.35 -13.94 4.89
CA THR A 149 -1.78 -15.01 5.71
C THR A 149 -2.48 -15.10 7.07
N GLY A 150 -2.17 -16.14 7.86
CA GLY A 150 -2.69 -16.30 9.23
C GLY A 150 -4.19 -16.58 9.36
N ARG A 151 -4.85 -17.05 8.30
CA ARG A 151 -6.28 -17.40 8.32
C ARG A 151 -6.52 -18.79 8.91
N GLY A 152 -7.67 -18.98 9.56
CA GLY A 152 -8.08 -20.29 10.10
C GLY A 152 -7.21 -20.78 11.25
N GLY A 153 -6.60 -19.87 12.00
CA GLY A 153 -5.78 -20.21 13.17
C GLY A 153 -4.35 -20.66 12.87
N ARG A 154 -3.94 -20.70 11.60
CA ARG A 154 -2.56 -20.98 11.17
C ARG A 154 -1.65 -19.79 11.47
N GLU A 155 -0.37 -20.06 11.68
CA GLU A 155 0.66 -19.03 11.72
C GLU A 155 0.93 -18.47 10.33
N GLY A 156 1.26 -17.19 10.26
CA GLY A 156 1.63 -16.50 9.04
C GLY A 156 2.84 -15.61 9.25
N LYS A 157 3.62 -15.38 8.19
CA LYS A 157 4.72 -14.41 8.21
C LYS A 157 4.43 -13.26 7.26
N ALA A 158 4.62 -12.03 7.71
CA ALA A 158 4.51 -10.83 6.88
C ALA A 158 5.79 -10.01 7.01
N THR A 159 6.48 -9.77 5.89
CA THR A 159 7.68 -8.91 5.85
C THR A 159 7.36 -7.66 5.04
N THR A 160 7.79 -6.49 5.50
CA THR A 160 7.60 -5.23 4.77
C THR A 160 8.92 -4.51 4.60
N TYR A 161 9.26 -4.22 3.35
CA TYR A 161 10.44 -3.47 3.00
C TYR A 161 10.14 -1.97 3.05
N PHE A 162 11.07 -1.21 3.61
CA PHE A 162 10.99 0.24 3.69
C PHE A 162 12.34 0.88 3.37
N THR A 163 12.29 2.09 2.81
CA THR A 163 13.45 2.95 2.53
C THR A 163 13.32 4.26 3.28
N ASP A 164 14.27 5.17 3.09
CA ASP A 164 14.22 6.51 3.70
C ASP A 164 12.97 7.30 3.28
N ASP A 165 12.50 7.12 2.06
CA ASP A 165 11.28 7.77 1.53
C ASP A 165 10.00 7.35 2.29
N ASP A 166 10.04 6.20 2.97
CA ASP A 166 8.92 5.59 3.68
C ASP A 166 8.85 5.97 5.16
N LYS A 167 9.91 6.60 5.70
CA LYS A 167 10.05 6.89 7.13
C LYS A 167 8.85 7.65 7.73
N GLN A 168 8.29 8.60 6.98
CA GLN A 168 7.12 9.37 7.41
C GLN A 168 5.90 8.48 7.72
N PHE A 169 5.73 7.37 6.99
CA PHE A 169 4.59 6.46 7.14
C PHE A 169 4.88 5.28 8.08
N LEU A 170 6.15 5.07 8.40
CA LEU A 170 6.63 3.94 9.20
C LEU A 170 5.98 3.90 10.58
N ARG A 171 5.86 5.06 11.24
CA ARG A 171 5.29 5.16 12.61
C ARG A 171 3.89 4.55 12.70
N THR A 172 3.05 4.80 11.70
CA THR A 172 1.66 4.31 11.70
C THR A 172 1.60 2.79 11.64
N ILE A 173 2.45 2.16 10.82
CA ILE A 173 2.52 0.70 10.73
C ILE A 173 3.17 0.10 11.98
N ALA A 174 4.27 0.70 12.45
CA ALA A 174 4.95 0.33 13.68
C ALA A 174 3.99 0.31 14.89
N ASN A 175 3.15 1.34 15.04
CA ASN A 175 2.13 1.39 16.09
C ASN A 175 1.12 0.24 15.99
N VAL A 176 0.72 -0.16 14.79
CA VAL A 176 -0.23 -1.27 14.58
C VAL A 176 0.42 -2.62 14.86
N MET A 177 1.68 -2.79 14.46
CA MET A 177 2.47 -3.97 14.82
C MET A 177 2.64 -4.09 16.34
N HIS A 178 3.01 -3.00 17.01
CA HIS A 178 3.17 -2.97 18.46
C HIS A 178 1.86 -3.32 19.19
N LYS A 179 0.72 -2.74 18.76
CA LYS A 179 -0.61 -3.10 19.28
C LYS A 179 -1.01 -4.56 19.05
N SER A 180 -0.40 -5.21 18.06
CA SER A 180 -0.64 -6.62 17.74
C SER A 180 0.34 -7.55 18.48
N GLY A 181 1.13 -7.03 19.43
CA GLY A 181 2.09 -7.80 20.23
C GLY A 181 3.38 -8.15 19.50
N GLN A 182 3.72 -7.44 18.42
CA GLN A 182 4.94 -7.67 17.65
C GLN A 182 6.06 -6.78 18.16
N GLU A 183 7.30 -7.29 18.12
CA GLU A 183 8.49 -6.53 18.47
C GLU A 183 8.79 -5.49 17.38
N VAL A 184 8.88 -4.23 17.80
CA VAL A 184 9.20 -3.09 16.93
C VAL A 184 10.27 -2.27 17.61
N GLN A 185 11.21 -1.74 16.82
CA GLN A 185 12.31 -0.94 17.34
C GLN A 185 11.79 0.40 17.87
N ASP A 186 12.22 0.79 19.08
CA ASP A 186 11.73 1.98 19.79
C ASP A 186 11.82 3.28 18.98
N TRP A 187 12.86 3.44 18.18
CA TRP A 187 13.04 4.64 17.36
C TRP A 187 11.91 4.80 16.34
N MET A 188 11.31 3.70 15.85
CA MET A 188 10.19 3.74 14.90
C MET A 188 8.92 4.31 15.54
N LEU A 189 8.74 4.10 16.84
CA LEU A 189 7.60 4.62 17.61
C LEU A 189 7.76 6.11 17.95
N LYS A 190 9.02 6.56 18.07
CA LYS A 190 9.41 7.95 18.37
C LYS A 190 9.43 8.87 17.13
N LEU A 191 9.27 8.33 15.93
CA LEU A 191 9.18 9.13 14.70
C LEU A 191 8.00 10.13 14.77
N PRO A 192 8.07 11.27 14.08
CA PRO A 192 6.93 12.18 13.97
C PRO A 192 5.73 11.46 13.32
N GLN A 193 4.53 11.74 13.81
CA GLN A 193 3.33 11.17 13.22
C GLN A 193 3.00 11.92 11.93
N CYS A 194 2.94 11.19 10.83
CA CYS A 194 2.48 11.70 9.55
C CYS A 194 1.00 12.11 9.63
N GLU A 195 0.66 13.26 9.04
CA GLU A 195 -0.69 13.78 9.03
C GLU A 195 -1.61 12.94 8.13
N THR A 196 -2.90 12.85 8.46
CA THR A 196 -3.91 12.16 7.64
C THR A 196 -3.97 12.69 6.20
N ARG A 197 -3.60 13.96 5.98
CA ARG A 197 -3.58 14.60 4.65
C ARG A 197 -2.48 14.01 3.75
N GLU A 198 -1.35 13.64 4.32
CA GLU A 198 -0.20 13.08 3.58
C GLU A 198 -0.49 11.64 3.13
N TRP A 199 -1.17 10.85 3.95
CA TRP A 199 -1.69 9.54 3.55
C TRP A 199 -2.67 9.66 2.37
N LYS A 200 -3.61 10.61 2.44
CA LYS A 200 -4.54 10.90 1.32
C LYS A 200 -3.80 11.34 0.06
N ARG A 201 -2.68 12.06 0.21
CA ARG A 201 -1.84 12.47 -0.92
C ARG A 201 -1.15 11.27 -1.55
N VAL A 202 -0.56 10.37 -0.77
CA VAL A 202 0.14 9.18 -1.28
C VAL A 202 -0.80 8.15 -1.88
N GLU A 203 -2.03 8.05 -1.37
CA GLU A 203 -3.07 7.23 -1.99
C GLU A 203 -3.48 7.76 -3.38
N LYS A 204 -3.50 9.08 -3.57
CA LYS A 204 -3.81 9.72 -4.87
C LYS A 204 -2.63 9.75 -5.83
N VAL A 205 -1.44 10.08 -5.31
CA VAL A 205 -0.19 10.19 -6.06
C VAL A 205 0.86 9.35 -5.36
N PRO A 206 1.00 8.08 -5.76
CA PRO A 206 2.04 7.18 -5.26
C PRO A 206 3.43 7.79 -5.37
N THR A 207 4.29 7.49 -4.40
CA THR A 207 5.73 7.78 -4.47
C THR A 207 6.33 7.21 -5.75
N VAL A 208 7.06 8.03 -6.50
CA VAL A 208 7.77 7.58 -7.71
C VAL A 208 8.95 6.72 -7.28
N ARG A 209 8.88 5.42 -7.60
CA ARG A 209 9.93 4.45 -7.26
C ARG A 209 10.84 4.20 -8.46
N LYS A 210 12.13 3.98 -8.20
CA LYS A 210 13.12 3.63 -9.23
C LYS A 210 12.81 2.28 -9.88
N ILE A 211 13.27 2.10 -11.11
CA ILE A 211 13.11 0.84 -11.87
C ILE A 211 13.82 -0.30 -11.14
N ILE A 212 13.15 -1.45 -11.04
CA ILE A 212 13.76 -2.68 -10.51
C ILE A 212 14.59 -3.30 -11.64
N THR A 213 15.91 -3.31 -11.50
CA THR A 213 16.80 -3.99 -12.45
C THR A 213 18.09 -4.45 -11.78
N SER A 214 18.57 -5.63 -12.18
CA SER A 214 19.90 -6.13 -11.79
C SER A 214 21.03 -5.67 -12.68
N ARG A 215 20.69 -5.09 -13.84
CA ARG A 215 21.72 -4.62 -14.76
C ARG A 215 22.32 -3.35 -14.16
N PRO A 216 23.66 -3.24 -14.03
CA PRO A 216 24.30 -1.95 -13.84
C PRO A 216 23.76 -1.00 -14.92
N LYS A 217 23.72 0.32 -14.67
CA LYS A 217 23.45 1.31 -15.72
C LYS A 217 24.55 1.22 -16.77
N ALA A 218 24.50 0.20 -17.63
CA ALA A 218 25.43 -0.04 -18.71
C ALA A 218 25.25 1.12 -19.66
N ASN A 219 26.27 1.99 -19.69
CA ASN A 219 26.47 3.16 -20.55
C ASN A 219 25.29 3.45 -21.48
N VAL A 220 24.15 3.86 -20.90
CA VAL A 220 22.96 4.18 -21.69
C VAL A 220 23.39 5.42 -22.47
N PRO A 221 23.41 5.38 -23.82
CA PRO A 221 23.95 6.51 -24.58
C PRO A 221 23.27 7.78 -24.10
N LYS A 222 24.03 8.81 -23.72
CA LYS A 222 23.51 10.04 -23.08
C LYS A 222 22.31 10.65 -23.85
N ARG A 223 22.21 10.35 -25.15
CA ARG A 223 21.09 10.69 -26.04
C ARG A 223 19.75 10.06 -25.62
N PHE A 224 19.75 8.81 -25.14
CA PHE A 224 18.55 8.10 -24.70
C PHE A 224 18.04 8.66 -23.37
N LEU A 225 18.94 8.93 -22.41
CA LEU A 225 18.62 9.60 -21.14
C LEU A 225 18.05 11.00 -21.36
N LYS A 226 18.70 11.82 -22.21
CA LYS A 226 18.17 13.15 -22.58
C LYS A 226 16.80 13.07 -23.25
N LYS A 227 16.52 12.02 -24.04
CA LYS A 227 15.22 11.85 -24.71
C LYS A 227 14.13 11.42 -23.73
N VAL A 228 14.46 10.56 -22.76
CA VAL A 228 13.55 10.17 -21.67
C VAL A 228 13.27 11.38 -20.76
N GLU A 229 14.28 12.17 -20.37
CA GLU A 229 14.10 13.41 -19.60
C GLU A 229 13.26 14.44 -20.35
N LYS A 230 13.51 14.62 -21.65
CA LYS A 230 12.74 15.55 -22.48
C LYS A 230 11.28 15.10 -22.61
N ASN A 231 11.04 13.79 -22.66
CA ASN A 231 9.68 13.22 -22.68
C ASN A 231 8.99 13.33 -21.31
N MET A 232 9.69 13.12 -20.20
CA MET A 232 9.15 13.33 -18.84
C MET A 232 8.79 14.81 -18.60
N LYS A 233 9.67 15.74 -19.00
CA LYS A 233 9.38 17.19 -18.95
C LYS A 233 8.22 17.59 -19.87
N LYS A 234 8.00 16.88 -20.98
CA LYS A 234 6.86 17.09 -21.87
C LYS A 234 5.55 16.62 -21.22
N MET A 235 5.59 15.52 -20.45
CA MET A 235 4.44 15.03 -19.69
C MET A 235 4.11 15.93 -18.49
N ASP A 236 5.11 16.51 -17.82
CA ASP A 236 4.87 17.50 -16.76
C ASP A 236 4.32 18.82 -17.30
N LYS A 237 4.66 19.21 -18.54
CA LYS A 237 4.06 20.37 -19.23
C LYS A 237 2.60 20.16 -19.65
N PHE A 238 2.09 18.93 -19.61
CA PHE A 238 0.69 18.61 -19.93
C PHE A 238 -0.21 18.52 -18.68
N LYS A 239 0.33 18.80 -17.48
CA LYS A 239 -0.50 19.06 -16.30
C LYS A 239 -1.19 20.42 -16.46
N ILE A 240 -2.52 20.38 -16.44
CA ILE A 240 -3.41 21.54 -16.43
C ILE A 240 -2.93 22.51 -15.33
N PRO A 241 -2.75 23.81 -15.61
CA PRO A 241 -2.37 24.77 -14.58
C PRO A 241 -3.45 24.78 -13.49
N ALA A 242 -3.03 24.74 -12.22
CA ALA A 242 -3.92 25.01 -11.11
C ALA A 242 -4.46 26.43 -11.30
N THR A 243 -5.76 26.55 -11.54
CA THR A 243 -6.47 27.83 -11.47
C THR A 243 -6.38 28.33 -10.03
N SER A 244 -5.43 29.23 -9.79
CA SER A 244 -5.45 30.14 -8.66
C SER A 244 -6.51 31.20 -8.97
N GLN A 245 -7.73 31.02 -8.47
CA GLN A 245 -8.60 32.16 -8.24
C GLN A 245 -8.38 32.60 -6.80
N GLU A 246 -7.61 33.68 -6.67
CA GLU A 246 -7.60 34.56 -5.51
C GLU A 246 -9.03 35.09 -5.35
N PHE A 247 -9.68 34.76 -4.24
CA PHE A 247 -10.84 35.51 -3.77
C PHE A 247 -10.28 36.68 -2.97
N GLU A 248 -10.14 37.83 -3.63
CA GLU A 248 -10.08 39.13 -2.95
C GLU A 248 -11.43 39.35 -2.26
N ALA A 249 -11.38 39.52 -0.95
CA ALA A 249 -12.49 40.01 -0.16
C ALA A 249 -12.45 41.54 -0.23
N ASP A 250 -13.46 42.15 -0.85
CA ASP A 250 -13.70 43.58 -0.74
C ASP A 250 -14.73 43.85 0.38
N PRO A 251 -14.49 44.83 1.27
CA PRO A 251 -15.40 45.22 2.33
C PRO A 251 -16.32 46.39 1.91
N ALA A 252 -17.48 46.47 2.56
CA ALA A 252 -18.40 47.62 2.67
C ALA A 252 -19.43 47.87 1.55
N ASP A 253 -20.70 47.56 1.84
CA ASP A 253 -21.84 48.49 1.94
C ASP A 253 -23.08 47.69 2.45
N THR A 254 -23.59 47.89 3.68
CA THR A 254 -24.73 48.79 4.06
C THR A 254 -26.08 48.25 3.54
N ALA A 255 -27.20 48.05 4.25
CA ALA A 255 -27.73 48.33 5.60
C ALA A 255 -28.93 47.35 5.82
N ALA A 256 -29.22 46.89 7.04
CA ALA A 256 -30.35 47.29 7.90
C ALA A 256 -31.60 46.37 7.80
N ASP A 257 -32.38 46.39 8.89
CA ASP A 257 -33.59 45.63 9.27
C ASP A 257 -33.25 44.45 10.21
N ASP A 258 -33.00 44.67 11.50
CA ASP A 258 -33.92 45.06 12.60
C ASP A 258 -35.07 44.07 12.82
N ASP A 259 -34.94 43.24 13.86
CA ASP A 259 -35.96 43.09 14.90
C ASP A 259 -35.42 42.19 16.02
N GLY A 260 -35.47 42.73 17.24
CA GLY A 260 -34.77 42.21 18.41
C GLY A 260 -35.45 41.08 19.15
N PHE A 261 -34.76 40.57 20.18
CA PHE A 261 -35.25 40.58 21.57
C PHE A 261 -34.18 40.00 22.50
N THR A 262 -33.97 40.71 23.61
CA THR A 262 -32.97 40.52 24.66
C THR A 262 -33.49 39.60 25.78
N VAL A 263 -32.57 39.14 26.63
CA VAL A 263 -32.62 38.80 28.08
C VAL A 263 -31.88 37.46 28.28
N VAL A 264 -30.56 37.44 28.54
CA VAL A 264 -29.82 37.78 29.79
C VAL A 264 -30.15 36.82 30.96
N THR A 265 -29.33 35.75 31.01
CA THR A 265 -28.57 35.17 32.15
C THR A 265 -29.21 34.94 33.51
N GLU A 266 -28.78 33.84 34.13
CA GLU A 266 -27.88 33.95 35.30
C GLU A 266 -26.46 33.51 34.92
#